data_AF-E4Y4F2-F1
#
_entry.id   AF-E4Y4F2-F1
#
_cell.length_a   1.000
_cell.length_b   1.000
_cell.length_c   1.000
_cell.angle_alpha   90.00
_cell.angle_beta   90.00
_cell.angle_gamma   90.00
#
_symmetry.space_group_name_H-M   'P 1'
#
loop_
_entity.id
_entity.type
_entity.pdbx_description
1 polymer ?
#
loop_
_entity_poly.entity_id
_entity_poly.type
_entity_poly.pdbx_seq_one_letter_code
_entity_poly.pdbx_strand_id
1 'polypeptide(L)'
;MSGTRVLFSSENGLELTTDKVDAAYVAYLTSCGGIVNEFQSISNPLWFSSFYDNNLDCTWRIELGDISGFTIVNNLFDMEYESGCGWDYLKLIDGNGYEQNFCGETREGVFLDSYSNYEEEQQLEDEKSERNPTTQLVNVSNDGFPDRMFIAGGSATIRFVTDSSLRHGGFHFNIEKPSRSDIEKLSRFEIIEYFAKQVIDSVADEGWGNRFSGRMQKILSRLRDADTGVSCHEQNFPGESADEEDQITVFDADNMCKLNGQVNAAINSYARNNACDGRGKVYRQIIRSARKVKSFFNVKNDC
;
A
#
# COMPACT_ATOMS: atom_id res chain seq x y z
N MET A 1 -23.99 -41.34 -9.09
CA MET A 1 -23.00 -40.26 -9.30
C MET A 1 -21.71 -40.73 -8.67
N SER A 2 -20.69 -40.94 -9.49
CA SER A 2 -19.40 -41.49 -9.07
C SER A 2 -18.64 -40.43 -8.27
N GLY A 3 -18.51 -40.61 -6.96
CA GLY A 3 -17.64 -39.76 -6.14
C GLY A 3 -16.18 -40.17 -6.38
N THR A 4 -15.34 -39.22 -6.79
CA THR A 4 -13.89 -39.42 -6.89
C THR A 4 -13.34 -39.58 -5.48
N ARG A 5 -12.72 -40.72 -5.20
CA ARG A 5 -12.10 -41.06 -3.92
C ARG A 5 -10.63 -40.68 -4.02
N VAL A 6 -10.20 -39.62 -3.34
CA VAL A 6 -8.78 -39.27 -3.23
C VAL A 6 -8.28 -39.83 -1.90
N LEU A 7 -7.31 -40.74 -1.95
CA LEU A 7 -6.69 -41.35 -0.79
C LEU A 7 -5.36 -40.64 -0.53
N PHE A 8 -5.19 -40.09 0.66
CA PHE A 8 -3.89 -39.70 1.18
C PHE A 8 -3.45 -40.77 2.19
N SER A 9 -2.33 -41.43 1.94
CA SER A 9 -1.70 -42.28 2.95
C SER A 9 -0.58 -41.50 3.63
N SER A 10 -0.67 -41.30 4.94
CA SER A 10 0.51 -41.02 5.76
C SER A 10 1.00 -42.34 6.37
N GLU A 11 2.31 -42.46 6.56
CA GLU A 11 2.98 -43.67 7.05
C GLU A 11 2.54 -44.11 8.47
N ASN A 12 1.74 -43.29 9.16
CA ASN A 12 1.25 -43.54 10.51
C ASN A 12 -0.21 -44.04 10.57
N GLY A 13 -0.81 -44.45 9.45
CA GLY A 13 -2.06 -45.22 9.45
C GLY A 13 -3.30 -44.47 9.94
N LEU A 14 -3.30 -43.14 9.92
CA LEU A 14 -4.50 -42.36 10.19
C LEU A 14 -5.33 -42.22 8.89
N GLU A 15 -6.31 -43.11 8.68
CA GLU A 15 -7.34 -42.92 7.65
C GLU A 15 -8.29 -41.80 8.10
N LEU A 16 -8.05 -40.57 7.62
CA LEU A 16 -9.04 -39.49 7.73
C LEU A 16 -10.07 -39.67 6.62
N THR A 17 -11.18 -40.34 6.91
CA THR A 17 -12.37 -40.33 6.04
C THR A 17 -13.10 -39.01 6.26
N THR A 18 -12.78 -37.98 5.48
CA THR A 18 -13.52 -36.71 5.52
C THR A 18 -14.64 -36.72 4.50
N ASP A 19 -15.78 -37.32 4.86
CA ASP A 19 -17.03 -36.93 4.23
C ASP A 19 -17.30 -35.47 4.65
N LYS A 20 -17.11 -34.53 3.72
CA LYS A 20 -17.39 -33.07 3.79
C LYS A 20 -16.23 -32.14 4.17
N VAL A 21 -15.06 -32.27 3.55
CA VAL A 21 -14.37 -31.02 3.18
C VAL A 21 -15.00 -30.58 1.86
N ASP A 22 -15.74 -29.47 1.90
CA ASP A 22 -16.34 -28.90 0.70
C ASP A 22 -15.21 -28.60 -0.30
N ALA A 23 -15.34 -29.11 -1.53
CA ALA A 23 -14.38 -28.82 -2.58
C ALA A 23 -14.20 -27.31 -2.79
N ALA A 24 -15.23 -26.51 -2.49
CA ALA A 24 -15.16 -25.05 -2.47
C ALA A 24 -14.24 -24.51 -1.36
N TYR A 25 -14.24 -25.13 -0.18
CA TYR A 25 -13.35 -24.76 0.93
C TYR A 25 -11.89 -25.10 0.60
N VAL A 26 -11.64 -26.29 0.04
CA VAL A 26 -10.28 -26.65 -0.44
C VAL A 26 -9.84 -25.70 -1.55
N ALA A 27 -10.70 -25.44 -2.53
CA ALA A 27 -10.39 -24.53 -3.64
C ALA A 27 -10.13 -23.10 -3.15
N TYR A 28 -10.85 -22.62 -2.13
CA TYR A 28 -10.59 -21.34 -1.49
C TYR A 28 -9.20 -21.30 -0.85
N LEU A 29 -8.82 -22.33 -0.09
CA LEU A 29 -7.53 -22.40 0.60
C LEU A 29 -6.33 -22.58 -0.34
N THR A 30 -6.54 -23.14 -1.54
CA THR A 30 -5.50 -23.38 -2.55
C THR A 30 -5.49 -22.33 -3.66
N SER A 31 -6.54 -21.52 -3.80
CA SER A 31 -6.56 -20.40 -4.74
C SER A 31 -5.65 -19.27 -4.25
N CYS A 32 -4.99 -18.59 -5.20
CA CYS A 32 -4.19 -17.43 -4.91
C CYS A 32 -4.57 -16.23 -5.79
N GLY A 33 -4.37 -15.02 -5.27
CA GLY A 33 -4.76 -13.79 -5.95
C GLY A 33 -6.27 -13.55 -5.98
N GLY A 34 -6.67 -12.50 -6.71
CA GLY A 34 -8.08 -12.13 -6.88
C GLY A 34 -8.30 -10.62 -6.80
N ILE A 35 -9.57 -10.23 -6.82
CA ILE A 35 -9.98 -8.83 -6.63
C ILE A 35 -10.39 -8.63 -5.17
N VAL A 36 -9.89 -7.57 -4.54
CA VAL A 36 -10.18 -7.16 -3.18
C VAL A 36 -11.02 -5.89 -3.23
N ASN A 37 -12.34 -6.05 -3.13
CA ASN A 37 -13.32 -4.95 -3.22
C ASN A 37 -13.82 -4.46 -1.86
N GLU A 38 -13.40 -5.11 -0.79
CA GLU A 38 -13.76 -4.76 0.58
C GLU A 38 -12.58 -4.94 1.54
N PHE A 39 -12.70 -4.39 2.73
CA PHE A 39 -11.71 -4.59 3.80
C PHE A 39 -11.76 -6.04 4.26
N GLN A 40 -10.71 -6.79 3.95
CA GLN A 40 -10.59 -8.22 4.21
C GLN A 40 -9.12 -8.62 4.38
N SER A 41 -8.88 -9.85 4.80
CA SER A 41 -7.54 -10.43 4.83
C SER A 41 -7.13 -11.00 3.47
N ILE A 42 -5.84 -10.95 3.17
CA ILE A 42 -5.22 -11.62 2.03
C ILE A 42 -3.97 -12.38 2.49
N SER A 43 -3.63 -13.46 1.79
CA SER A 43 -2.53 -14.34 2.17
C SER A 43 -2.17 -15.28 1.03
N ASN A 44 -0.97 -15.85 1.04
CA ASN A 44 -0.66 -17.00 0.19
C ASN A 44 -1.55 -18.21 0.53
N PRO A 45 -1.72 -19.16 -0.40
CA PRO A 45 -2.37 -20.43 -0.13
C PRO A 45 -1.77 -21.13 1.10
N LEU A 46 -2.63 -21.75 1.90
CA LEU A 46 -2.24 -22.57 3.06
C LEU A 46 -1.36 -21.88 4.12
N TRP A 47 -1.25 -20.55 4.14
CA TRP A 47 -0.36 -19.75 5.02
C TRP A 47 -0.39 -20.12 6.51
N PHE A 48 -1.50 -20.65 7.02
CA PHE A 48 -1.68 -21.02 8.43
C PHE A 48 -1.22 -22.46 8.75
N SER A 49 -0.94 -23.29 7.74
CA SER A 49 -0.72 -24.74 7.88
C SER A 49 0.53 -25.27 7.17
N SER A 50 1.10 -24.50 6.25
CA SER A 50 2.26 -24.91 5.47
C SER A 50 3.01 -23.69 4.93
N PHE A 51 4.26 -23.91 4.52
CA PHE A 51 5.02 -22.97 3.72
C PHE A 51 4.41 -22.81 2.32
N TYR A 52 4.65 -21.68 1.67
CA TYR A 52 4.14 -21.45 0.31
C TYR A 52 4.74 -22.43 -0.71
N ASP A 53 4.00 -22.69 -1.79
CA ASP A 53 4.50 -23.50 -2.91
C ASP A 53 5.54 -22.74 -3.75
N ASN A 54 6.38 -23.50 -4.45
CA ASN A 54 7.33 -22.97 -5.43
C ASN A 54 6.63 -22.57 -6.73
N ASN A 55 7.24 -21.64 -7.48
CA ASN A 55 6.80 -21.17 -8.79
C ASN A 55 5.40 -20.53 -8.77
N LEU A 56 5.05 -19.85 -7.68
CA LEU A 56 3.82 -19.06 -7.59
C LEU A 56 3.97 -17.73 -8.34
N ASP A 57 2.87 -17.28 -8.93
CA ASP A 57 2.72 -15.92 -9.48
C ASP A 57 1.29 -15.45 -9.22
N CYS A 58 1.08 -14.97 -8.01
CA CYS A 58 -0.24 -14.66 -7.48
C CYS A 58 -0.42 -13.14 -7.44
N THR A 59 -1.57 -12.64 -7.90
CA THR A 59 -1.84 -11.19 -7.94
C THR A 59 -3.16 -10.86 -7.28
N TRP A 60 -3.12 -9.97 -6.28
CA TRP A 60 -4.27 -9.33 -5.67
C TRP A 60 -4.41 -7.90 -6.21
N ARG A 61 -5.58 -7.57 -6.74
CA ARG A 61 -5.95 -6.22 -7.18
C ARG A 61 -6.88 -5.62 -6.13
N ILE A 62 -6.40 -4.64 -5.40
CA ILE A 62 -7.19 -3.89 -4.43
C ILE A 62 -7.96 -2.80 -5.18
N GLU A 63 -9.29 -2.83 -5.05
CA GLU A 63 -10.25 -1.98 -5.74
C GLU A 63 -11.35 -1.56 -4.75
N LEU A 64 -10.97 -0.81 -3.70
CA LEU A 64 -11.87 -0.33 -2.64
C LEU A 64 -12.72 0.88 -3.06
N GLY A 65 -12.73 1.20 -4.35
CA GLY A 65 -13.41 2.35 -4.93
C GLY A 65 -12.74 3.68 -4.56
N ASP A 66 -13.54 4.73 -4.56
CA ASP A 66 -13.08 6.10 -4.33
C ASP A 66 -12.96 6.41 -2.83
N ILE A 67 -11.97 5.84 -2.14
CA ILE A 67 -11.63 6.17 -0.74
C ILE A 67 -10.33 7.00 -0.61
N SER A 68 -10.11 7.63 0.54
CA SER A 68 -8.90 8.42 0.83
C SER A 68 -7.62 7.59 0.98
N GLY A 69 -7.75 6.34 1.39
CA GLY A 69 -6.63 5.45 1.65
C GLY A 69 -7.04 4.27 2.50
N PHE A 70 -6.17 3.28 2.57
CA PHE A 70 -6.32 2.10 3.42
C PHE A 70 -4.96 1.73 4.05
N THR A 71 -4.99 0.92 5.09
CA THR A 71 -3.77 0.41 5.73
C THR A 71 -3.66 -1.09 5.47
N ILE A 72 -2.49 -1.52 5.01
CA ILE A 72 -2.07 -2.93 5.03
C ILE A 72 -1.48 -3.19 6.40
N VAL A 73 -2.11 -4.05 7.19
CA VAL A 73 -1.60 -4.52 8.49
C VAL A 73 -0.94 -5.87 8.28
N ASN A 74 0.34 -5.94 8.63
CA ASN A 74 1.14 -7.15 8.53
C ASN A 74 0.96 -8.01 9.77
N ASN A 75 0.37 -9.20 9.60
CA ASN A 75 0.25 -10.20 10.66
C ASN A 75 1.32 -11.31 10.53
N LEU A 76 1.87 -11.49 9.33
CA LEU A 76 2.92 -12.44 9.01
C LEU A 76 3.60 -12.00 7.71
N PHE A 77 4.93 -11.97 7.71
CA PHE A 77 5.73 -11.83 6.50
C PHE A 77 7.08 -12.52 6.69
N ASP A 78 7.28 -13.60 5.93
CA ASP A 78 8.47 -14.45 5.95
C ASP A 78 8.68 -15.01 4.53
N MET A 79 9.67 -14.46 3.83
CA MET A 79 10.04 -14.84 2.47
C MET A 79 11.54 -15.11 2.37
N GLU A 80 11.96 -15.86 1.35
CA GLU A 80 13.38 -16.13 1.14
C GLU A 80 14.15 -14.81 1.06
N TYR A 81 15.17 -14.68 1.91
CA TYR A 81 16.02 -13.50 1.90
C TYR A 81 17.00 -13.54 0.72
N GLU A 82 17.02 -12.47 -0.07
CA GLU A 82 18.06 -12.17 -1.03
C GLU A 82 18.32 -10.65 -1.02
N SER A 83 19.56 -10.23 -1.23
CA SER A 83 19.95 -8.82 -1.16
C SER A 83 19.17 -7.90 -2.09
N GLY A 84 18.75 -8.39 -3.26
CA GLY A 84 17.88 -7.71 -4.23
C GLY A 84 16.47 -8.29 -4.33
N CYS A 85 16.07 -9.18 -3.41
CA CYS A 85 14.81 -9.92 -3.44
C CYS A 85 14.51 -10.60 -4.80
N GLY A 86 15.55 -11.03 -5.51
CA GLY A 86 15.43 -11.55 -6.87
C GLY A 86 15.01 -13.02 -6.96
N TRP A 87 14.87 -13.72 -5.84
CA TRP A 87 14.31 -15.08 -5.76
C TRP A 87 12.81 -15.01 -5.48
N ASP A 88 12.43 -14.91 -4.20
CA ASP A 88 11.06 -14.73 -3.76
C ASP A 88 10.80 -13.29 -3.36
N TYR A 89 9.65 -12.76 -3.78
CA TYR A 89 9.30 -11.39 -3.45
C TYR A 89 7.81 -11.11 -3.46
N LEU A 90 7.44 -10.11 -2.66
CA LEU A 90 6.16 -9.42 -2.76
C LEU A 90 6.36 -8.04 -3.38
N LYS A 91 5.75 -7.82 -4.53
CA LYS A 91 5.71 -6.53 -5.20
C LYS A 91 4.41 -5.81 -4.85
N LEU A 92 4.52 -4.58 -4.36
CA LEU A 92 3.42 -3.66 -4.15
C LEU A 92 3.51 -2.53 -5.18
N ILE A 93 2.40 -2.24 -5.84
CA ILE A 93 2.24 -1.08 -6.73
C ILE A 93 1.03 -0.29 -6.25
N ASP A 94 1.21 0.95 -5.82
CA ASP A 94 0.11 1.80 -5.37
C ASP A 94 -0.72 2.35 -6.57
N GLY A 95 -1.82 3.05 -6.28
CA GLY A 95 -2.68 3.66 -7.30
C GLY A 95 -1.99 4.76 -8.14
N ASN A 96 -0.82 5.23 -7.72
CA ASN A 96 -0.01 6.23 -8.41
C ASN A 96 1.10 5.59 -9.26
N GLY A 97 1.25 4.26 -9.20
CA GLY A 97 2.31 3.52 -9.90
C GLY A 97 3.64 3.48 -9.14
N TYR A 98 3.69 3.92 -7.88
CA TYR A 98 4.87 3.71 -7.03
C TYR A 98 5.02 2.21 -6.76
N GLU A 99 6.18 1.66 -7.11
CA GLU A 99 6.53 0.26 -6.91
C GLU A 99 7.49 0.11 -5.74
N GLN A 100 7.24 -0.88 -4.87
CA GLN A 100 8.14 -1.34 -3.82
C GLN A 100 8.16 -2.87 -3.79
N ASN A 101 9.33 -3.46 -3.63
CA ASN A 101 9.52 -4.91 -3.58
C ASN A 101 10.05 -5.33 -2.20
N PHE A 102 9.53 -6.43 -1.66
CA PHE A 102 9.83 -6.91 -0.31
C PHE A 102 10.21 -8.40 -0.31
N CYS A 103 11.19 -8.75 0.51
CA CYS A 103 11.53 -10.13 0.88
C CYS A 103 12.17 -10.14 2.28
N GLY A 104 12.61 -11.31 2.75
CA GLY A 104 13.08 -11.50 4.12
C GLY A 104 11.92 -11.59 5.12
N GLU A 105 12.23 -11.36 6.40
CA GLU A 105 11.32 -11.60 7.52
C GLU A 105 11.10 -10.32 8.33
N THR A 106 9.84 -10.03 8.68
CA THR A 106 9.52 -8.95 9.63
C THR A 106 9.83 -9.40 11.05
N ARG A 107 10.98 -8.97 11.59
CA ARG A 107 11.40 -9.33 12.94
C ARG A 107 10.77 -8.46 14.03
N GLU A 108 9.51 -8.69 14.36
CA GLU A 108 8.96 -8.43 15.70
C GLU A 108 7.93 -9.51 16.11
N GLY A 109 8.35 -10.40 17.03
CA GLY A 109 7.49 -11.03 18.03
C GLY A 109 6.39 -12.01 17.57
N VAL A 110 6.73 -13.30 17.62
CA VAL A 110 5.84 -14.45 17.89
C VAL A 110 5.03 -14.97 16.69
N PHE A 111 5.59 -15.95 15.97
CA PHE A 111 4.88 -17.18 15.54
C PHE A 111 5.84 -18.36 15.22
N LEU A 112 7.03 -18.40 15.82
CA LEU A 112 8.02 -19.47 15.62
C LEU A 112 8.03 -20.45 16.81
N ASP A 113 6.96 -21.21 17.00
CA ASP A 113 6.99 -22.42 17.85
C ASP A 113 6.32 -23.64 17.20
N SER A 114 5.77 -23.53 15.97
CA SER A 114 5.09 -24.66 15.29
C SER A 114 5.80 -25.21 14.05
N TYR A 115 6.88 -24.58 13.58
CA TYR A 115 7.62 -25.00 12.38
C TYR A 115 9.13 -25.10 12.64
N SER A 116 9.55 -25.85 13.66
CA SER A 116 10.97 -26.07 13.94
C SER A 116 11.56 -27.15 13.02
N ASN A 117 12.05 -26.74 11.85
CA ASN A 117 13.05 -27.47 11.06
C ASN A 117 14.16 -26.51 10.54
N TYR A 118 14.58 -25.56 11.39
CA TYR A 118 15.67 -24.61 11.11
C TYR A 118 17.00 -25.26 10.66
N GLU A 119 17.26 -26.52 11.01
CA GLU A 119 18.50 -27.21 10.63
C GLU A 119 18.50 -27.75 9.19
N GLU A 120 17.33 -27.94 8.56
CA GLU A 120 17.22 -28.43 7.18
C GLU A 120 17.36 -27.28 6.16
N GLU A 121 16.93 -26.06 6.53
CA GLU A 121 17.10 -24.84 5.74
C GLU A 121 18.58 -24.43 5.57
N GLN A 122 19.40 -24.54 6.62
CA GLN A 122 20.83 -24.20 6.55
C GLN A 122 21.61 -25.04 5.52
N GLN A 123 21.24 -26.31 5.31
CA GLN A 123 21.91 -27.17 4.33
C GLN A 123 21.59 -26.78 2.87
N LEU A 124 20.42 -26.20 2.61
CA LEU A 124 20.03 -25.66 1.30
C LEU A 124 20.62 -24.27 1.04
N GLU A 125 20.93 -23.51 2.10
CA GLU A 125 21.65 -22.23 1.97
C GLU A 125 23.10 -22.41 1.54
N ASP A 126 23.77 -23.49 1.94
CA ASP A 126 25.14 -23.79 1.52
C ASP A 126 25.25 -24.17 0.03
N GLU A 127 24.16 -24.63 -0.61
CA GLU A 127 24.06 -24.80 -2.08
C GLU A 127 23.71 -23.49 -2.84
N LYS A 128 23.44 -22.37 -2.15
CA LYS A 128 23.05 -21.07 -2.77
C LYS A 128 24.15 -20.38 -3.58
N SER A 129 25.42 -20.74 -3.43
CA SER A 129 26.52 -19.94 -3.99
C SER A 129 26.63 -19.94 -5.54
N GLU A 130 25.79 -20.70 -6.25
CA GLU A 130 25.83 -20.81 -7.72
C GLU A 130 24.54 -20.36 -8.44
N ARG A 131 23.51 -19.87 -7.73
CA ARG A 131 22.24 -19.46 -8.36
C ARG A 131 22.23 -17.98 -8.71
N ASN A 132 21.86 -17.67 -9.96
CA ASN A 132 21.60 -16.29 -10.37
C ASN A 132 20.17 -15.88 -9.98
N PRO A 133 19.96 -14.64 -9.50
CA PRO A 133 18.62 -14.11 -9.26
C PRO A 133 17.72 -14.22 -10.49
N THR A 134 16.44 -14.51 -10.27
CA THR A 134 15.45 -14.70 -11.33
C THR A 134 15.11 -13.39 -12.03
N THR A 135 15.27 -12.25 -11.36
CA THR A 135 15.00 -10.91 -11.89
C THR A 135 15.78 -9.82 -11.12
N GLN A 136 16.11 -8.72 -11.79
CA GLN A 136 16.61 -7.50 -11.13
C GLN A 136 15.44 -6.60 -10.77
N LEU A 137 15.18 -6.44 -9.48
CA LEU A 137 14.11 -5.58 -8.95
C LEU A 137 14.64 -4.18 -8.60
N VAL A 138 13.73 -3.21 -8.52
CA VAL A 138 13.98 -1.83 -8.07
C VAL A 138 13.25 -1.57 -6.77
N ASN A 139 13.65 -0.54 -6.01
CA ASN A 139 12.98 -0.16 -4.75
C ASN A 139 12.78 -1.37 -3.82
N VAL A 140 13.88 -2.02 -3.48
CA VAL A 140 13.89 -3.28 -2.73
C VAL A 140 14.04 -3.03 -1.23
N SER A 141 13.30 -3.76 -0.43
CA SER A 141 13.51 -3.92 1.02
C SER A 141 13.62 -5.40 1.34
N ASN A 142 14.75 -5.81 1.88
CA ASN A 142 15.05 -7.20 2.28
C ASN A 142 14.96 -7.41 3.80
N ASP A 143 14.43 -6.42 4.53
CA ASP A 143 14.21 -6.45 5.98
C ASP A 143 12.76 -6.86 6.34
N GLY A 144 12.05 -7.50 5.40
CA GLY A 144 10.64 -7.85 5.55
C GLY A 144 9.67 -6.73 5.15
N PHE A 145 8.40 -6.90 5.52
CA PHE A 145 7.33 -5.93 5.30
C PHE A 145 7.04 -5.15 6.60
N PRO A 146 6.83 -3.83 6.58
CA PRO A 146 6.56 -3.07 7.81
C PRO A 146 5.26 -3.53 8.49
N ASP A 147 5.18 -3.44 9.83
CA ASP A 147 3.98 -3.83 10.59
C ASP A 147 2.68 -3.26 10.04
N ARG A 148 2.75 -2.00 9.58
CA ARG A 148 1.63 -1.29 8.97
C ARG A 148 2.15 -0.39 7.86
N MET A 149 1.48 -0.42 6.71
CA MET A 149 1.75 0.44 5.58
C MET A 149 0.47 1.11 5.10
N PHE A 150 0.44 2.43 5.12
CA PHE A 150 -0.65 3.19 4.51
C PHE A 150 -0.48 3.25 3.00
N ILE A 151 -1.60 3.11 2.28
CA ILE A 151 -1.70 3.29 0.85
C ILE A 151 -2.70 4.41 0.55
N ALA A 152 -2.24 5.43 -0.18
CA ALA A 152 -3.10 6.52 -0.61
C ALA A 152 -4.09 6.06 -1.70
N GLY A 153 -5.34 6.49 -1.60
CA GLY A 153 -6.41 6.10 -2.53
C GLY A 153 -6.96 4.69 -2.28
N GLY A 154 -7.90 4.25 -3.12
CA GLY A 154 -8.56 2.95 -2.98
C GLY A 154 -8.01 1.83 -3.86
N SER A 155 -6.87 2.04 -4.52
CA SER A 155 -6.33 1.07 -5.48
C SER A 155 -4.89 0.73 -5.22
N ALA A 156 -4.55 -0.56 -5.28
CA ALA A 156 -3.18 -1.06 -5.32
C ALA A 156 -3.13 -2.45 -5.96
N THR A 157 -1.94 -2.89 -6.36
CA THR A 157 -1.68 -4.26 -6.79
C THR A 157 -0.62 -4.88 -5.90
N ILE A 158 -0.90 -6.06 -5.36
CA ILE A 158 0.07 -6.89 -4.64
C ILE A 158 0.32 -8.13 -5.48
N ARG A 159 1.57 -8.39 -5.84
CA ARG A 159 1.98 -9.56 -6.60
C ARG A 159 3.03 -10.35 -5.81
N PHE A 160 2.73 -11.60 -5.53
CA PHE A 160 3.62 -12.53 -4.83
C PHE A 160 4.19 -13.51 -5.84
N VAL A 161 5.51 -13.57 -5.92
CA VAL A 161 6.24 -14.44 -6.85
C VAL A 161 7.23 -15.28 -6.08
N THR A 162 7.25 -16.58 -6.36
CA THR A 162 8.23 -17.51 -5.78
C THR A 162 9.03 -18.22 -6.87
N ASP A 163 10.27 -18.55 -6.57
CA ASP A 163 11.15 -19.30 -7.45
C ASP A 163 10.92 -20.82 -7.32
N SER A 164 11.79 -21.63 -7.91
CA SER A 164 11.64 -23.09 -7.89
C SER A 164 12.10 -23.77 -6.59
N SER A 165 12.50 -23.02 -5.56
CA SER A 165 13.39 -23.48 -4.48
C SER A 165 12.85 -23.35 -3.04
N LEU A 166 13.51 -22.61 -2.15
CA LEU A 166 13.22 -22.54 -0.72
C LEU A 166 11.79 -22.06 -0.48
N ARG A 167 11.20 -22.51 0.62
CA ARG A 167 9.83 -22.20 1.00
C ARG A 167 9.83 -21.69 2.42
N HIS A 168 9.09 -20.62 2.66
CA HIS A 168 8.98 -19.94 3.95
C HIS A 168 7.50 -19.77 4.35
N GLY A 169 7.24 -19.12 5.48
CA GLY A 169 5.89 -18.89 6.00
C GLY A 169 4.97 -18.07 5.08
N GLY A 170 5.52 -17.26 4.18
CA GLY A 170 4.78 -16.44 3.24
C GLY A 170 4.27 -15.16 3.87
N PHE A 171 3.01 -14.80 3.61
CA PHE A 171 2.43 -13.57 4.15
C PHE A 171 0.96 -13.72 4.54
N HIS A 172 0.56 -12.94 5.55
CA HIS A 172 -0.83 -12.74 5.92
C HIS A 172 -1.06 -11.27 6.28
N PHE A 173 -1.89 -10.59 5.50
CA PHE A 173 -2.20 -9.18 5.66
C PHE A 173 -3.68 -8.96 5.92
N ASN A 174 -4.00 -7.95 6.74
CA ASN A 174 -5.34 -7.37 6.80
C ASN A 174 -5.37 -6.05 6.03
N ILE A 175 -6.35 -5.88 5.15
CA ILE A 175 -6.64 -4.62 4.49
C ILE A 175 -7.70 -3.90 5.32
N GLU A 176 -7.33 -2.80 5.95
CA GLU A 176 -8.15 -2.11 6.95
C GLU A 176 -8.34 -0.62 6.63
N LYS A 177 -9.36 -0.02 7.26
CA LYS A 177 -9.46 1.45 7.28
C LYS A 177 -8.28 2.04 8.06
N PRO A 178 -7.73 3.19 7.64
CA PRO A 178 -6.62 3.82 8.36
C PRO A 178 -7.04 4.19 9.78
N SER A 179 -6.22 3.81 10.76
CA SER A 179 -6.40 4.29 12.13
C SER A 179 -5.94 5.74 12.25
N ARG A 180 -6.32 6.42 13.34
CA ARG A 180 -5.79 7.75 13.64
C ARG A 180 -4.26 7.75 13.71
N SER A 181 -3.66 6.72 14.30
CA SER A 181 -2.21 6.57 14.39
C SER A 181 -1.53 6.34 13.04
N ASP A 182 -2.22 5.72 12.07
CA ASP A 182 -1.71 5.62 10.69
C ASP A 182 -1.64 7.00 10.05
N ILE A 183 -2.73 7.77 10.17
CA ILE A 183 -2.85 9.10 9.60
C ILE A 183 -1.81 10.06 10.20
N GLU A 184 -1.52 9.94 11.51
CA GLU A 184 -0.51 10.77 12.19
C GLU A 184 0.93 10.46 11.76
N LYS A 185 1.21 9.30 11.15
CA LYS A 185 2.54 8.92 10.64
C LYS A 185 2.76 9.27 9.17
N LEU A 186 1.73 9.73 8.48
CA LEU A 186 1.81 10.09 7.07
C LEU A 186 2.75 11.28 6.84
N SER A 187 3.40 11.30 5.67
CA SER A 187 4.10 12.49 5.20
C SER A 187 3.11 13.66 5.05
N ARG A 188 3.64 14.89 5.07
CA ARG A 188 2.81 16.08 4.90
C ARG A 188 2.01 16.07 3.59
N PHE A 189 2.57 15.50 2.53
CA PHE A 189 1.89 15.41 1.25
C PHE A 189 0.75 14.38 1.29
N GLU A 190 0.98 13.20 1.85
CA GLU A 190 -0.05 12.17 2.02
C GLU A 190 -1.21 12.65 2.89
N ILE A 191 -0.95 13.42 3.95
CA ILE A 191 -2.01 14.06 4.76
C ILE A 191 -2.86 14.98 3.89
N ILE A 192 -2.24 15.81 3.04
CA ILE A 192 -2.95 16.71 2.12
C ILE A 192 -3.81 15.90 1.15
N GLU A 193 -3.28 14.84 0.56
CA GLU A 193 -4.02 13.99 -0.38
C GLU A 193 -5.21 13.29 0.30
N TYR A 194 -4.97 12.72 1.48
CA TYR A 194 -5.98 12.03 2.29
C TYR A 194 -7.19 12.92 2.57
N PHE A 195 -6.96 14.14 3.07
CA PHE A 195 -8.03 15.07 3.39
C PHE A 195 -8.62 15.77 2.15
N ALA A 196 -7.83 16.03 1.12
CA ALA A 196 -8.35 16.54 -0.16
C ALA A 196 -9.34 15.56 -0.78
N LYS A 197 -9.06 14.26 -0.69
CA LYS A 197 -9.96 13.22 -1.17
C LYS A 197 -11.30 13.21 -0.42
N GLN A 198 -11.30 13.40 0.90
CA GLN A 198 -12.56 13.54 1.66
C GLN A 198 -13.41 14.73 1.18
N VAL A 199 -12.79 15.88 0.88
CA VAL A 199 -13.50 17.04 0.31
C VAL A 199 -14.04 16.72 -1.08
N ILE A 200 -13.27 16.02 -1.92
CA ILE A 200 -13.71 15.58 -3.24
C ILE A 200 -14.94 14.66 -3.14
N ASP A 201 -14.89 13.70 -2.22
CA ASP A 201 -15.94 12.68 -2.06
C ASP A 201 -17.23 13.26 -1.50
N SER A 202 -17.12 14.29 -0.66
CA SER A 202 -18.27 15.00 -0.12
C SER A 202 -19.16 15.64 -1.19
N VAL A 203 -18.66 15.77 -2.43
CA VAL A 203 -19.37 16.38 -3.56
C VAL A 203 -19.46 15.44 -4.77
N ALA A 204 -19.23 14.13 -4.59
CA ALA A 204 -19.21 13.17 -5.70
C ALA A 204 -20.56 13.12 -6.46
N ASP A 205 -21.68 13.20 -5.72
CA ASP A 205 -23.04 13.15 -6.28
C ASP A 205 -23.53 14.50 -6.81
N GLU A 206 -22.75 15.57 -6.63
CA GLU A 206 -23.11 16.90 -7.09
C GLU A 206 -22.90 17.05 -8.60
N GLY A 207 -23.84 17.70 -9.30
CA GLY A 207 -23.71 17.95 -10.75
C GLY A 207 -22.47 18.78 -11.14
N TRP A 208 -21.85 19.46 -10.18
CA TRP A 208 -20.60 20.21 -10.34
C TRP A 208 -19.38 19.50 -9.73
N GLY A 209 -19.56 18.37 -9.05
CA GLY A 209 -18.54 17.61 -8.32
C GLY A 209 -17.36 17.19 -9.19
N ASN A 210 -17.62 16.59 -10.36
CA ASN A 210 -16.58 16.21 -11.32
C ASN A 210 -15.66 17.37 -11.73
N ARG A 211 -16.20 18.59 -11.84
CA ARG A 211 -15.40 19.78 -12.15
C ARG A 211 -14.52 20.19 -10.97
N PHE A 212 -15.02 20.08 -9.74
CA PHE A 212 -14.22 20.32 -8.54
C PHE A 212 -13.11 19.27 -8.41
N SER A 213 -13.49 17.99 -8.46
CA SER A 213 -12.59 16.83 -8.38
C SER A 213 -11.44 16.94 -9.38
N GLY A 214 -11.74 17.09 -10.68
CA GLY A 214 -10.70 17.18 -11.71
C GLY A 214 -9.77 18.40 -11.57
N ARG A 215 -10.24 19.50 -10.96
CA ARG A 215 -9.38 20.66 -10.67
C ARG A 215 -8.50 20.41 -9.45
N MET A 216 -9.02 19.77 -8.41
CA MET A 216 -8.28 19.43 -7.21
C MET A 216 -7.22 18.37 -7.52
N GLN A 217 -7.57 17.28 -8.21
CA GLN A 217 -6.64 16.24 -8.64
C GLN A 217 -5.51 16.80 -9.51
N LYS A 218 -5.82 17.74 -10.42
CA LYS A 218 -4.80 18.43 -11.23
C LYS A 218 -3.83 19.28 -10.39
N ILE A 219 -4.30 19.83 -9.27
CA ILE A 219 -3.43 20.56 -8.33
C ILE A 219 -2.52 19.58 -7.60
N LEU A 220 -3.07 18.48 -7.07
CA LEU A 220 -2.31 17.47 -6.34
C LEU A 220 -1.24 16.81 -7.21
N SER A 221 -1.59 16.39 -8.45
CA SER A 221 -0.62 15.85 -9.40
C SER A 221 0.50 16.85 -9.71
N ARG A 222 0.18 18.13 -9.94
CA ARG A 222 1.22 19.16 -10.17
C ARG A 222 2.08 19.42 -8.94
N LEU A 223 1.52 19.26 -7.75
CA LEU A 223 2.24 19.43 -6.50
C LEU A 223 3.24 18.30 -6.31
N ARG A 224 2.82 17.06 -6.59
CA ARG A 224 3.67 15.85 -6.61
C ARG A 224 4.78 15.96 -7.65
N ASP A 225 4.45 16.30 -8.89
CA ASP A 225 5.42 16.40 -9.99
C ASP A 225 6.48 17.50 -9.75
N ALA A 226 6.15 18.50 -8.94
CA ALA A 226 7.05 19.61 -8.63
C ALA A 226 7.87 19.40 -7.35
N ASP A 227 7.56 18.37 -6.57
CA ASP A 227 8.25 18.05 -5.32
C ASP A 227 9.54 17.27 -5.61
N THR A 228 10.66 17.76 -5.08
CA THR A 228 11.97 17.13 -5.21
C THR A 228 12.33 16.26 -4.00
N GLY A 229 11.43 16.10 -3.03
CA GLY A 229 11.65 15.36 -1.78
C GLY A 229 12.49 16.13 -0.74
N VAL A 230 12.90 17.36 -1.05
CA VAL A 230 13.65 18.26 -0.17
C VAL A 230 13.07 19.66 -0.25
N SER A 231 13.07 20.37 0.88
CA SER A 231 12.59 21.75 0.92
C SER A 231 13.46 22.64 0.04
N CYS A 232 12.80 23.43 -0.78
CA CYS A 232 13.35 24.40 -1.71
C CYS A 232 12.81 25.82 -1.44
N HIS A 233 12.38 26.07 -0.20
CA HIS A 233 11.80 27.35 0.22
C HIS A 233 12.66 28.57 -0.17
N GLU A 234 13.96 28.53 0.11
CA GLU A 234 14.90 29.62 -0.22
C GLU A 234 14.94 29.93 -1.73
N GLN A 235 14.74 28.93 -2.59
CA GLN A 235 14.67 29.16 -4.05
C GLN A 235 13.37 29.89 -4.43
N ASN A 236 12.28 29.56 -3.75
CA ASN A 236 10.96 30.15 -3.98
C ASN A 236 10.84 31.56 -3.38
N PHE A 237 11.49 31.79 -2.25
CA PHE A 237 11.49 33.01 -1.43
C PHE A 237 12.90 33.32 -0.88
N PRO A 238 13.80 33.89 -1.71
CA PRO A 238 15.16 34.20 -1.27
C PRO A 238 15.17 35.23 -0.14
N GLY A 239 15.90 34.93 0.95
CA GLY A 239 16.02 35.80 2.12
C GLY A 239 14.82 35.80 3.07
N GLU A 240 13.85 34.91 2.89
CA GLU A 240 12.76 34.66 3.83
C GLU A 240 12.97 33.28 4.48
N SER A 241 12.94 33.23 5.83
CA SER A 241 12.97 31.95 6.54
C SER A 241 11.74 31.11 6.18
N ALA A 242 11.90 29.79 6.09
CA ALA A 242 10.76 28.90 5.91
C ALA A 242 9.78 29.08 7.08
N ASP A 243 8.53 29.41 6.77
CA ASP A 243 7.47 29.57 7.76
C ASP A 243 7.07 28.17 8.30
N GLU A 244 7.82 27.67 9.28
CA GLU A 244 7.49 26.43 9.99
C GLU A 244 6.26 26.58 10.91
N GLU A 245 5.88 27.81 11.27
CA GLU A 245 4.79 28.10 12.23
C GLU A 245 3.38 28.06 11.60
N ASP A 246 3.25 28.09 10.27
CA ASP A 246 1.96 28.09 9.55
C ASP A 246 1.55 26.69 9.03
N GLN A 247 2.20 25.63 9.52
CA GLN A 247 1.86 24.26 9.11
C GLN A 247 0.50 23.86 9.67
N ILE A 248 -0.50 23.75 8.80
CA ILE A 248 -1.80 23.19 9.18
C ILE A 248 -1.61 21.69 9.45
N THR A 249 -1.62 21.34 10.73
CA THR A 249 -1.58 19.96 11.23
C THR A 249 -2.96 19.47 11.68
N VAL A 250 -3.93 20.37 11.80
CA VAL A 250 -5.29 20.06 12.25
C VAL A 250 -6.26 20.18 11.09
N PHE A 251 -6.91 19.06 10.76
CA PHE A 251 -7.95 18.95 9.75
C PHE A 251 -9.27 18.59 10.44
N ASP A 252 -10.31 19.34 10.15
CA ASP A 252 -11.63 19.17 10.75
C ASP A 252 -12.54 18.45 9.75
N ALA A 253 -12.57 17.12 9.84
CA ALA A 253 -13.32 16.27 8.92
C ALA A 253 -14.85 16.35 9.11
N ASP A 254 -15.34 17.02 10.16
CA ASP A 254 -16.77 17.14 10.44
C ASP A 254 -17.38 18.39 9.78
N ASN A 255 -16.55 19.31 9.27
CA ASN A 255 -17.00 20.53 8.60
C ASN A 255 -16.29 20.72 7.24
N MET A 256 -16.97 20.37 6.15
CA MET A 256 -16.37 20.42 4.80
C MET A 256 -15.96 21.83 4.34
N CYS A 257 -16.66 22.89 4.76
CA CYS A 257 -16.25 24.26 4.46
C CYS A 257 -14.89 24.59 5.12
N LYS A 258 -14.74 24.19 6.38
CA LYS A 258 -13.49 24.36 7.14
C LYS A 258 -12.39 23.46 6.59
N LEU A 259 -12.70 22.19 6.31
CA LEU A 259 -11.77 21.22 5.73
C LEU A 259 -11.24 21.68 4.38
N ASN A 260 -12.11 22.11 3.47
CA ASN A 260 -11.72 22.67 2.17
C ASN A 260 -10.78 23.88 2.35
N GLY A 261 -11.05 24.72 3.35
CA GLY A 261 -10.17 25.82 3.74
C GLY A 261 -8.78 25.35 4.19
N GLN A 262 -8.73 24.37 5.08
CA GLN A 262 -7.52 23.78 5.65
C GLN A 262 -6.68 23.07 4.59
N VAL A 263 -7.29 22.21 3.77
CA VAL A 263 -6.64 21.52 2.65
C VAL A 263 -5.98 22.52 1.70
N ASN A 264 -6.70 23.56 1.27
CA ASN A 264 -6.14 24.54 0.35
C ASN A 264 -5.01 25.38 0.97
N ALA A 265 -5.05 25.63 2.28
CA ALA A 265 -3.95 26.31 2.96
C ALA A 265 -2.74 25.39 3.16
N ALA A 266 -2.95 24.10 3.44
CA ALA A 266 -1.89 23.09 3.46
C ALA A 266 -1.23 22.92 2.09
N ILE A 267 -2.01 22.86 0.99
CA ILE A 267 -1.50 22.88 -0.39
C ILE A 267 -0.63 24.11 -0.65
N ASN A 268 -1.07 25.29 -0.20
CA ASN A 268 -0.30 26.52 -0.39
C ASN A 268 1.03 26.47 0.38
N SER A 269 0.99 26.07 1.65
CA SER A 269 2.19 25.93 2.49
C SER A 269 3.17 24.94 1.87
N TYR A 270 2.69 23.76 1.47
CA TYR A 270 3.51 22.72 0.86
C TYR A 270 4.11 23.19 -0.47
N ALA A 271 3.32 23.85 -1.33
CA ALA A 271 3.82 24.38 -2.60
C ALA A 271 4.94 25.42 -2.42
N ARG A 272 4.84 26.30 -1.41
CA ARG A 272 5.92 27.27 -1.13
C ARG A 272 7.22 26.59 -0.74
N ASN A 273 7.12 25.53 0.05
CA ASN A 273 8.28 24.86 0.62
C ASN A 273 8.91 23.84 -0.33
N ASN A 274 8.13 23.12 -1.13
CA ASN A 274 8.62 21.93 -1.84
C ASN A 274 8.42 21.96 -3.36
N ALA A 275 7.52 22.80 -3.91
CA ALA A 275 7.25 22.80 -5.34
C ALA A 275 8.24 23.70 -6.11
N CYS A 276 9.33 23.10 -6.61
CA CYS A 276 10.38 23.81 -7.33
C CYS A 276 10.70 23.24 -8.70
N ASP A 277 10.37 21.97 -8.97
CA ASP A 277 10.58 21.42 -10.30
C ASP A 277 9.45 21.82 -11.26
N GLY A 278 9.82 22.22 -12.48
CA GLY A 278 8.89 22.62 -13.53
C GLY A 278 9.08 24.02 -14.11
N ARG A 279 8.17 24.40 -15.02
CA ARG A 279 8.32 25.62 -15.83
C ARG A 279 7.91 26.88 -15.08
N GLY A 280 8.87 27.81 -14.94
CA GLY A 280 8.66 29.11 -14.32
C GLY A 280 8.39 28.97 -12.82
N LYS A 281 7.67 29.94 -12.23
CA LYS A 281 7.33 29.89 -10.79
C LYS A 281 6.16 28.92 -10.53
N VAL A 282 6.45 27.62 -10.54
CA VAL A 282 5.46 26.53 -10.43
C VAL A 282 4.62 26.64 -9.16
N TYR A 283 5.23 26.90 -8.00
CA TYR A 283 4.51 27.13 -6.73
C TYR A 283 3.44 28.22 -6.84
N ARG A 284 3.72 29.35 -7.52
CA ARG A 284 2.74 30.44 -7.71
C ARG A 284 1.58 30.02 -8.61
N GLN A 285 1.80 29.11 -9.55
CA GLN A 285 0.75 28.58 -10.40
C GLN A 285 -0.19 27.66 -9.62
N ILE A 286 0.40 26.80 -8.77
CA ILE A 286 -0.33 25.91 -7.88
C ILE A 286 -1.19 26.72 -6.89
N ILE A 287 -0.59 27.66 -6.17
CA ILE A 287 -1.29 28.50 -5.18
C ILE A 287 -2.46 29.27 -5.82
N ARG A 288 -2.26 29.85 -7.02
CA ARG A 288 -3.35 30.54 -7.74
C ARG A 288 -4.48 29.59 -8.14
N SER A 289 -4.15 28.35 -8.48
CA SER A 289 -5.14 27.33 -8.83
C SER A 289 -5.92 26.87 -7.60
N ALA A 290 -5.23 26.60 -6.49
CA ALA A 290 -5.83 26.25 -5.20
C ALA A 290 -6.83 27.31 -4.72
N ARG A 291 -6.45 28.61 -4.75
CA ARG A 291 -7.38 29.70 -4.40
C ARG A 291 -8.67 29.70 -5.23
N LYS A 292 -8.57 29.41 -6.54
CA LYS A 292 -9.75 29.32 -7.42
C LYS A 292 -10.61 28.11 -7.10
N VAL A 293 -10.00 26.96 -6.79
CA VAL A 293 -10.70 25.73 -6.41
C VAL A 293 -11.42 25.90 -5.07
N LYS A 294 -10.73 26.46 -4.06
CA LYS A 294 -11.32 26.83 -2.78
C LYS A 294 -12.55 27.73 -2.97
N SER A 295 -12.39 28.84 -3.69
CA SER A 295 -13.48 29.80 -3.93
C SER A 295 -14.65 29.16 -4.69
N PHE A 296 -14.38 28.29 -5.65
CA PHE A 296 -15.41 27.56 -6.38
C PHE A 296 -16.24 26.66 -5.45
N PHE A 297 -15.58 25.88 -4.57
CA PHE A 297 -16.26 25.06 -3.58
C PHE A 297 -17.09 25.90 -2.60
N ASN A 298 -16.51 26.99 -2.07
CA ASN A 298 -17.19 27.86 -1.12
C ASN A 298 -18.48 28.45 -1.70
N VAL A 299 -18.41 29.00 -2.92
CA VAL A 299 -19.59 29.57 -3.60
C VAL A 299 -20.67 28.50 -3.86
N LYS A 300 -20.28 27.24 -4.08
CA LYS A 300 -21.22 26.15 -4.33
C LYS A 300 -21.89 25.60 -3.09
N ASN A 301 -21.25 25.70 -1.93
CA ASN A 301 -21.72 25.17 -0.66
C ASN A 301 -22.17 26.24 0.35
N ASP A 302 -22.19 27.52 -0.05
CA ASP A 302 -22.49 28.66 0.82
C ASP A 302 -21.60 28.72 2.08
N CYS A 303 -20.30 28.50 1.84
CA CYS A 303 -19.21 28.80 2.76
C CYS A 303 -18.67 30.22 2.50
#